data_AF-A0A7S2JPG3-F1
#
_entry.id   AF-A0A7S2JPG3-F1
#
_cell.length_a   1.000
_cell.length_b   1.000
_cell.length_c   1.000
_cell.angle_alpha   90.00
_cell.angle_beta   90.00
_cell.angle_gamma   90.00
#
_symmetry.space_group_name_H-M   'P 1'
#
loop_
_entity.id
_entity.type
_entity.pdbx_description
1 polymer ?
#
loop_
_entity_poly.entity_id
_entity_poly.type
_entity_poly.pdbx_seq_one_letter_code
_entity_poly.pdbx_strand_id
1 'polypeptide(L)'
;YESYHQPYCSLVAIKCSYEGCNHVCARRRYASHQAICEHKPVICELCGEEMAPAKLHMHLDELCPEAPVPCLLAACGCQVMPRRREQLAHQAAAAPEHAALVAQLSATIEEAHSKWELDEAHA
;
A
#
# COMPACT_ATOMS: atom_id res chain seq x y z
N TYR A 1 20.66 16.41 -46.93
CA TYR A 1 19.23 16.06 -47.04
C TYR A 1 18.79 15.14 -45.89
N GLU A 2 19.63 14.18 -45.46
CA GLU A 2 19.31 13.24 -44.36
C GLU A 2 19.20 13.86 -42.96
N SER A 3 19.89 14.96 -42.69
CA SER A 3 19.98 15.56 -41.34
C SER A 3 18.73 16.34 -40.87
N TYR A 4 17.82 16.71 -41.78
CA TYR A 4 16.66 17.56 -41.47
C TYR A 4 15.32 16.79 -41.39
N HIS A 5 15.27 15.55 -41.88
CA HIS A 5 14.04 14.72 -41.86
C HIS A 5 13.82 13.99 -40.52
N GLN A 6 14.89 13.85 -39.73
CA GLN A 6 14.95 13.00 -38.54
C GLN A 6 13.90 13.30 -37.44
N PRO A 7 13.52 14.55 -37.10
CA PRO A 7 12.55 14.80 -36.01
C PRO A 7 11.10 14.46 -36.39
N TYR A 8 10.76 14.46 -37.69
CA TYR A 8 9.40 14.21 -38.20
C TYR A 8 9.24 12.83 -38.86
N CYS A 9 10.32 12.06 -38.96
CA CYS A 9 10.29 10.75 -39.56
C CYS A 9 9.41 9.77 -38.75
N SER A 10 8.26 9.42 -39.31
CA SER A 10 7.31 8.47 -38.70
C SER A 10 7.85 7.02 -38.63
N LEU A 11 8.90 6.73 -39.40
CA LEU A 11 9.54 5.42 -39.49
C LEU A 11 10.78 5.29 -38.61
N VAL A 12 11.24 6.38 -37.99
CA VAL A 12 12.43 6.32 -37.12
C VAL A 12 12.18 5.38 -35.96
N ALA A 13 13.15 4.51 -35.70
CA ALA A 13 13.12 3.63 -34.54
C ALA A 13 13.32 4.45 -33.28
N ILE A 14 12.44 4.28 -32.30
CA ILE A 14 12.53 4.91 -30.99
C ILE A 14 12.44 3.85 -29.90
N LYS A 15 13.21 4.05 -28.82
CA LYS A 15 13.13 3.24 -27.60
C LYS A 15 11.95 3.72 -26.75
N CYS A 16 11.26 2.80 -26.09
CA CYS A 16 10.23 3.14 -25.11
C CYS A 16 10.76 4.04 -23.99
N SER A 17 9.96 5.02 -23.57
CA SER A 17 10.32 5.95 -22.49
C SER A 17 9.98 5.42 -21.10
N TYR A 18 9.18 4.34 -20.99
CA TYR A 18 8.83 3.76 -19.70
C TYR A 18 10.02 3.04 -19.06
N GLU A 19 10.21 3.29 -17.76
CA GLU A 19 11.32 2.73 -17.00
C GLU A 19 11.28 1.19 -17.01
N GLY A 20 12.40 0.56 -17.33
CA GLY A 20 12.51 -0.90 -17.45
C GLY A 20 12.07 -1.47 -18.79
N CYS A 21 11.41 -0.71 -19.67
CA CYS A 21 11.04 -1.19 -21.00
C CYS A 21 12.21 -1.06 -21.99
N ASN A 22 12.59 -2.16 -22.63
CA ASN A 22 13.60 -2.17 -23.69
C ASN A 22 13.02 -2.30 -25.11
N HIS A 23 11.70 -2.15 -25.26
CA HIS A 23 11.05 -2.24 -26.57
C HIS A 23 11.48 -1.09 -27.49
N VAL A 24 11.75 -1.41 -28.76
CA VAL A 24 12.08 -0.45 -29.81
C VAL A 24 11.08 -0.62 -30.95
N CYS A 25 10.44 0.48 -31.36
CA CYS A 25 9.45 0.47 -32.43
C CYS A 25 9.54 1.74 -33.29
N ALA A 26 8.94 1.72 -34.48
CA ALA A 26 8.83 2.92 -35.31
C ALA A 26 7.93 3.95 -34.61
N ARG A 27 8.27 5.25 -34.69
CA ARG A 27 7.52 6.36 -34.07
C ARG A 27 6.00 6.26 -34.27
N ARG A 28 5.54 5.93 -35.48
CA ARG A 28 4.10 5.76 -35.80
C ARG A 28 3.38 4.67 -35.00
N ARG A 29 4.11 3.69 -34.45
CA ARG A 29 3.57 2.56 -33.66
C ARG A 29 3.74 2.77 -32.15
N TYR A 30 4.35 3.88 -31.74
CA TYR A 30 4.69 4.10 -30.33
C TYR A 30 3.46 4.23 -29.43
N ALA A 31 2.44 4.97 -29.86
CA ALA A 31 1.18 5.09 -29.13
C ALA A 31 0.51 3.71 -28.92
N SER A 32 0.54 2.85 -29.94
CA SER A 32 0.02 1.48 -29.84
C SER A 32 0.80 0.64 -28.83
N HIS A 33 2.14 0.77 -28.81
CA HIS A 33 2.96 0.12 -27.78
C HIS A 33 2.65 0.67 -26.38
N GLN A 34 2.56 1.99 -26.22
CA GLN A 34 2.28 2.61 -24.92
C GLN A 34 0.96 2.13 -24.31
N ALA A 35 -0.05 1.87 -25.14
CA ALA A 35 -1.34 1.34 -24.70
C ALA A 35 -1.25 -0.06 -24.06
N ILE A 36 -0.26 -0.86 -24.45
CA ILE A 36 -0.09 -2.26 -24.01
C ILE A 36 1.21 -2.51 -23.24
N CYS A 37 1.98 -1.46 -22.92
CA CYS A 37 3.27 -1.62 -22.29
C CYS A 37 3.10 -2.04 -20.83
N GLU A 38 3.66 -3.20 -20.47
CA GLU A 38 3.64 -3.73 -19.10
C GLU A 38 4.41 -2.85 -18.10
N HIS A 39 5.32 -2.01 -18.59
CA HIS A 39 6.09 -1.05 -17.78
C HIS A 39 5.39 0.31 -17.65
N LYS A 40 4.21 0.48 -18.25
CA LYS A 40 3.45 1.71 -18.13
C LYS A 40 3.14 1.95 -16.64
N PRO A 41 3.46 3.14 -16.10
CA PRO A 41 3.12 3.46 -14.73
C PRO A 41 1.60 3.34 -14.47
N VAL A 42 1.29 2.93 -13.25
CA VAL A 42 -0.07 2.84 -12.71
C VAL A 42 -0.29 3.95 -11.70
N ILE A 43 -1.54 4.38 -11.58
CA ILE A 43 -1.96 5.40 -10.62
C ILE A 43 -2.61 4.67 -9.45
N CYS A 44 -2.16 4.98 -8.22
CA CYS A 44 -2.83 4.50 -7.03
C CYS A 44 -4.21 5.14 -6.90
N GLU A 45 -5.27 4.35 -6.82
CA GLU A 45 -6.65 4.87 -6.74
C GLU A 45 -6.96 5.58 -5.41
N LEU A 46 -6.17 5.30 -4.37
CA LEU A 46 -6.38 5.88 -3.04
C LEU A 46 -5.72 7.26 -2.90
N CYS A 47 -4.46 7.40 -3.31
CA CYS A 47 -3.69 8.64 -3.13
C CYS A 47 -3.39 9.40 -4.43
N GLY A 48 -3.62 8.80 -5.60
CA GLY A 48 -3.36 9.41 -6.91
C GLY A 48 -1.89 9.43 -7.35
N GLU A 49 -0.97 8.79 -6.60
CA GLU A 49 0.45 8.74 -6.94
C GLU A 49 0.70 7.80 -8.14
N GLU A 50 1.54 8.25 -9.07
CA GLU A 50 1.97 7.46 -10.23
C GLU A 50 3.25 6.67 -9.90
N MET A 51 3.24 5.36 -10.18
CA MET A 51 4.36 4.47 -9.84
C MET A 51 4.47 3.28 -10.80
N ALA A 52 5.60 2.58 -10.75
CA ALA A 52 5.76 1.33 -11.49
C ALA A 52 4.76 0.26 -10.99
N PRO A 53 4.16 -0.56 -11.89
CA PRO A 53 3.21 -1.60 -11.51
C PRO A 53 3.70 -2.54 -10.41
N ALA A 54 4.97 -2.93 -10.46
CA ALA A 54 5.60 -3.80 -9.46
C ALA A 54 5.64 -3.18 -8.05
N LYS A 55 5.57 -1.86 -7.92
CA LYS A 55 5.61 -1.14 -6.63
C LYS A 55 4.22 -0.92 -6.03
N LEU A 56 3.14 -1.11 -6.79
CA LEU A 56 1.78 -0.78 -6.36
C LEU A 56 1.36 -1.57 -5.11
N HIS A 57 1.64 -2.87 -5.09
CA HIS A 57 1.24 -3.72 -3.96
C HIS A 57 1.94 -3.30 -2.65
N MET A 58 3.27 -3.17 -2.68
CA MET A 58 4.06 -2.69 -1.55
C MET A 58 3.62 -1.28 -1.11
N HIS A 59 3.31 -0.39 -2.06
CA HIS A 59 2.79 0.93 -1.75
C HIS A 59 1.47 0.84 -0.97
N LEU A 60 0.48 0.07 -1.43
CA LEU A 60 -0.80 -0.06 -0.75
C LEU A 60 -0.65 -0.61 0.67
N ASP A 61 0.20 -1.62 0.85
CA ASP A 61 0.36 -2.33 2.12
C ASP A 61 1.16 -1.55 3.15
N GLU A 62 2.15 -0.77 2.72
CA GLU A 62 3.14 -0.18 3.66
C GLU A 62 3.20 1.35 3.63
N LEU A 63 2.98 1.98 2.47
CA LEU A 63 3.35 3.38 2.26
C LEU A 63 2.15 4.31 2.05
N CYS A 64 1.06 3.81 1.49
CA CYS A 64 -0.04 4.63 1.03
C CYS A 64 -0.66 5.39 2.22
N PRO A 65 -0.65 6.73 2.21
CA PRO A 65 -1.18 7.54 3.32
C PRO A 65 -2.70 7.41 3.46
N GLU A 66 -3.38 7.11 2.35
CA GLU A 66 -4.83 6.96 2.26
C GLU A 66 -5.30 5.52 2.49
N ALA A 67 -4.39 4.54 2.55
CA ALA A 67 -4.76 3.16 2.81
C ALA A 67 -5.40 3.02 4.20
N PRO A 68 -6.58 2.37 4.30
CA PRO A 68 -7.18 2.03 5.57
C PRO A 68 -6.34 0.95 6.25
N VAL A 69 -5.89 1.22 7.47
CA VAL A 69 -5.05 0.29 8.24
C VAL A 69 -5.72 -0.05 9.57
N PRO A 70 -5.53 -1.27 10.10
CA PRO A 70 -6.02 -1.59 11.44
C PRO A 70 -5.47 -0.64 12.49
N CYS A 71 -6.31 -0.24 13.44
CA CYS A 71 -5.85 0.42 14.66
C CYS A 71 -4.74 -0.41 15.34
N LEU A 72 -3.75 0.26 15.95
CA LEU A 72 -2.68 -0.42 16.69
C LEU A 72 -3.21 -1.27 17.86
N LEU A 73 -4.38 -0.93 18.39
CA LEU A 73 -5.08 -1.69 19.42
C LEU A 73 -6.17 -2.63 18.85
N ALA A 74 -6.09 -3.00 17.58
CA ALA A 74 -7.01 -3.99 17.00
C ALA A 74 -6.98 -5.33 17.74
N ALA A 75 -5.80 -5.76 18.19
CA ALA A 75 -5.65 -6.96 19.02
C ALA A 75 -6.32 -6.84 20.40
N CYS A 76 -6.53 -5.62 20.89
CA CYS A 76 -7.26 -5.35 22.14
C CYS A 76 -8.76 -5.14 21.91
N GLY A 77 -9.25 -5.23 20.66
CA GLY A 77 -10.67 -5.13 20.32
C GLY A 77 -11.10 -3.84 19.62
N CYS A 78 -10.19 -2.91 19.31
CA CYS A 78 -10.55 -1.73 18.53
C CYS A 78 -10.74 -2.08 17.04
N GLN A 79 -11.94 -1.91 16.50
CA GLN A 79 -12.27 -2.30 15.12
C GLN A 79 -12.14 -1.17 14.09
N VAL A 80 -11.63 -0.01 14.51
CA VAL A 80 -11.51 1.16 13.63
C VAL A 80 -10.35 0.94 12.65
N MET A 81 -10.62 1.25 11.37
CA MET A 81 -9.65 1.18 10.28
C MET A 81 -9.37 2.60 9.73
N PRO A 82 -8.66 3.46 10.48
CA PRO A 82 -8.38 4.81 9.99
C PRO A 82 -7.46 4.79 8.77
N ARG A 83 -7.43 5.89 8.01
CA ARG A 83 -6.38 6.08 7.00
C ARG A 83 -5.02 6.09 7.68
N ARG A 84 -3.98 5.56 7.04
CA ARG A 84 -2.62 5.50 7.61
C ARG A 84 -2.16 6.86 8.16
N ARG A 85 -2.39 7.94 7.41
CA ARG A 85 -2.04 9.31 7.83
C ARG A 85 -2.80 9.80 9.07
N GLU A 86 -3.99 9.25 9.33
CA GLU A 86 -4.89 9.62 10.43
C GLU A 86 -4.68 8.73 11.67
N GLN A 87 -3.87 7.67 11.57
CA GLN A 87 -3.68 6.69 12.65
C GLN A 87 -3.26 7.35 13.97
N LEU A 88 -2.27 8.25 13.96
CA LEU A 88 -1.82 8.94 15.18
C LEU A 88 -2.92 9.83 15.78
N ALA A 89 -3.70 10.51 14.95
CA ALA A 89 -4.82 11.32 15.42
C ALA A 89 -5.92 10.44 16.05
N HIS A 90 -6.23 9.30 15.44
CA HIS A 90 -7.14 8.30 16.01
C HIS A 90 -6.61 7.79 17.36
N GLN A 91 -5.32 7.44 17.47
CA GLN A 91 -4.75 6.97 18.74
C GLN A 91 -4.90 8.00 19.86
N ALA A 92 -4.66 9.28 19.57
CA ALA A 92 -4.80 10.35 20.55
C ALA A 92 -6.26 10.58 20.96
N ALA A 93 -7.18 10.59 19.99
CA ALA A 93 -8.60 10.83 20.24
C ALA A 93 -9.28 9.65 20.97
N ALA A 94 -8.89 8.42 20.65
CA ALA A 94 -9.48 7.19 21.21
C ALA A 94 -8.72 6.64 22.43
N ALA A 95 -7.76 7.40 22.98
CA ALA A 95 -6.94 6.97 24.11
C ALA A 95 -7.72 6.45 25.33
N PRO A 96 -8.83 7.09 25.80
CA PRO A 96 -9.57 6.58 26.95
C PRO A 96 -10.32 5.28 26.63
N GLU A 97 -10.90 5.14 25.45
CA GLU A 97 -11.54 3.90 25.00
C GLU A 97 -10.51 2.77 24.87
N HIS A 98 -9.35 3.08 24.31
CA HIS A 98 -8.21 2.17 24.20
C HIS A 98 -7.72 1.70 25.59
N ALA A 99 -7.61 2.61 26.56
CA ALA A 99 -7.23 2.26 27.93
C ALA A 99 -8.25 1.30 28.57
N ALA A 100 -9.55 1.50 28.34
CA ALA A 100 -10.59 0.61 28.85
C ALA A 100 -10.51 -0.80 28.24
N LEU A 101 -10.23 -0.91 26.94
CA LEU A 101 -10.03 -2.20 26.27
C LEU A 101 -8.82 -2.96 26.84
N VAL A 102 -7.70 -2.27 27.05
CA VAL A 102 -6.49 -2.87 27.63
C VAL A 102 -6.75 -3.35 29.07
N ALA A 103 -7.44 -2.55 29.88
CA ALA A 103 -7.78 -2.92 31.26
C ALA A 103 -8.71 -4.14 31.34
N GLN A 104 -9.66 -4.26 30.40
CA GLN A 104 -10.52 -5.45 30.31
C GLN A 104 -9.69 -6.68 29.93
N LEU A 105 -8.80 -6.55 28.94
CA LEU A 105 -7.95 -7.66 28.52
C LEU A 105 -7.03 -8.13 29.66
N SER A 106 -6.42 -7.22 30.43
CA SER A 106 -5.58 -7.60 31.57
C SER A 106 -6.36 -8.38 32.63
N ALA A 107 -7.58 -7.94 32.96
CA ALA A 107 -8.43 -8.66 33.91
C ALA A 107 -8.75 -10.09 33.43
N THR A 108 -9.07 -10.27 32.15
CA THR A 108 -9.34 -11.61 31.60
C THR A 108 -8.11 -12.52 31.60
N ILE A 109 -6.91 -11.96 31.43
CA ILE A 109 -5.66 -12.71 31.50
C ILE A 109 -5.39 -13.17 32.93
N GLU A 110 -5.59 -12.29 33.91
CA GLU A 110 -5.45 -12.62 35.33
C GLU A 110 -6.41 -13.75 35.74
N GLU A 111 -7.68 -13.66 35.35
CA GLU A 111 -8.67 -14.72 35.60
C GLU A 111 -8.28 -16.06 34.96
N ALA A 112 -7.80 -16.03 33.71
CA ALA A 112 -7.35 -17.22 33.01
C ALA A 112 -6.11 -17.85 33.66
N HIS A 113 -5.17 -17.03 34.14
CA HIS A 113 -3.99 -17.50 34.84
C HIS A 113 -4.36 -18.17 36.18
N SER A 114 -5.19 -17.51 37.00
CA SER A 114 -5.67 -18.09 38.26
C SER A 114 -6.41 -19.41 38.04
N LYS A 115 -7.20 -19.52 36.96
CA LYS A 115 -7.86 -20.77 36.61
C LYS A 115 -6.87 -21.88 36.24
N TRP A 116 -5.86 -21.56 35.43
CA TRP A 116 -4.83 -22.52 35.04
C TRP A 116 -4.04 -23.04 36.24
N GLU A 117 -3.65 -22.16 37.17
CA GLU A 117 -2.95 -22.55 38.41
C GLU A 117 -3.79 -23.52 39.27
N LEU A 118 -5.11 -23.30 39.34
CA LEU A 118 -6.03 -24.21 40.05
C LEU A 118 -6.14 -25.56 39.34
N ASP A 119 -6.23 -25.58 38.01
CA ASP A 119 -6.35 -26.81 37.23
C ASP A 119 -5.06 -27.66 37.30
N GLU A 120 -3.88 -27.03 37.33
CA GLU A 120 -2.58 -27.72 37.49
C GLU A 120 -2.40 -28.29 38.91
N ALA A 121 -2.85 -27.59 39.96
CA ALA A 121 -2.75 -28.07 41.34
C ALA A 121 -3.63 -29.31 41.64
N HIS A 122 -4.63 -29.59 40.79
CA HIS A 122 -5.52 -30.74 40.91
C HIS A 122 -5.21 -31.87 39.91
N ALA A 123 -4.14 -31.74 39.11
CA ALA A 123 -3.65 -32.76 38.16
C ALA A 123 -2.58 -33.66 38.78
#